data_AF-A0AAD4JMS3-F1
#
_entry.id   AF-A0AAD4JMS3-F1
#
_cell.length_a   1.000
_cell.length_b   1.000
_cell.length_c   1.000
_cell.angle_alpha   90.00
_cell.angle_beta   90.00
_cell.angle_gamma   90.00
#
_symmetry.space_group_name_H-M   'P 1'
#
loop_
_entity.id
_entity.type
_entity.pdbx_description
1 polymer ?
#
loop_
_entity_poly.entity_id
_entity_poly.type
_entity_poly.pdbx_seq_one_letter_code
_entity_poly.pdbx_strand_id
1 'polypeptide(L)'
;MALITDACRFGTVAYLKQIWWVEVEGRLEFEFPVGSYSLFFRLQLGEKKNIHIHGWDVKPVTFQLESSNSGHAFAKSQRFFNHQGKWLYHHVGDFLVHNSTIATSLKFSMTQIDCTHTKAGLCVDSVFVFPTNHL
;
A
#
# COMPACT_ATOMS: atom_id res chain seq x y z
N MET A 1 -0.49 1.68 -17.05
CA MET A 1 0.49 1.10 -18.01
C MET A 1 1.53 0.40 -17.18
N ALA A 2 1.88 -0.86 -17.46
CA ALA A 2 2.94 -1.52 -16.72
C ALA A 2 4.30 -0.97 -17.19
N LEU A 3 5.15 -0.51 -16.27
CA LEU A 3 6.54 -0.14 -16.57
C LEU A 3 7.46 -1.28 -16.13
N ILE A 4 8.42 -1.65 -17.00
CA ILE A 4 9.50 -2.59 -16.67
C ILE A 4 10.63 -1.75 -16.08
N THR A 5 11.06 -2.09 -14.87
CA THR A 5 12.03 -1.31 -14.09
C THR A 5 12.87 -2.29 -13.28
N ASP A 6 14.20 -2.17 -13.36
CA ASP A 6 15.15 -3.05 -12.65
C ASP A 6 15.05 -2.91 -11.12
N ALA A 7 14.35 -1.87 -10.64
CA ALA A 7 14.10 -1.62 -9.22
C ALA A 7 12.81 -2.28 -8.70
N CYS A 8 12.07 -2.99 -9.56
CA CYS A 8 10.85 -3.71 -9.22
C CYS A 8 11.12 -5.20 -9.06
N ARG A 9 10.56 -5.80 -7.99
CA ARG A 9 10.76 -7.22 -7.68
C ARG A 9 10.14 -8.17 -8.70
N PHE A 10 9.04 -7.77 -9.34
CA PHE A 10 8.22 -8.65 -10.19
C PHE A 10 8.30 -8.30 -11.69
N GLY A 11 9.27 -7.49 -12.10
CA GLY A 11 9.48 -7.10 -13.51
C GLY A 11 8.38 -6.24 -14.13
N THR A 12 7.28 -5.98 -13.41
CA THR A 12 6.16 -5.13 -13.83
C THR A 12 5.70 -4.24 -12.67
N VAL A 13 5.41 -2.96 -12.95
CA VAL A 13 4.94 -1.95 -11.99
C VAL A 13 3.68 -1.30 -12.52
N ALA A 14 2.64 -1.12 -11.70
CA ALA A 14 1.48 -0.34 -12.11
C ALA A 14 1.81 1.17 -12.05
N TYR A 15 1.82 1.82 -13.22
CA TYR A 15 2.00 3.27 -13.33
C TYR A 15 0.67 3.98 -13.63
N LEU A 16 0.35 4.97 -12.79
CA LEU A 16 -0.81 5.83 -12.93
C LEU A 16 -0.48 7.08 -13.76
N LYS A 17 -1.02 7.16 -14.99
CA LYS A 17 -0.80 8.29 -15.89
C LYS A 17 -1.54 9.55 -15.44
N GLN A 18 -2.87 9.49 -15.35
CA GLN A 18 -3.72 10.59 -14.88
C GLN A 18 -5.10 10.04 -14.47
N ILE A 19 -5.59 10.38 -13.27
CA ILE A 19 -6.94 10.01 -12.80
C ILE A 19 -7.48 11.03 -11.79
N TRP A 20 -8.80 11.09 -11.61
CA TRP A 20 -9.43 11.99 -10.62
C TRP A 20 -9.49 11.37 -9.22
N TRP A 21 -9.69 10.07 -9.09
CA TRP A 21 -9.60 9.35 -7.82
C TRP A 21 -8.78 8.09 -8.02
N VAL A 22 -8.07 7.67 -6.98
CA VAL A 22 -7.26 6.46 -7.01
C VAL A 22 -7.65 5.57 -5.84
N GLU A 23 -7.82 4.30 -6.15
CA GLU A 23 -8.08 3.24 -5.20
C GLU A 23 -7.29 2.01 -5.65
N VAL A 24 -6.49 1.48 -4.74
CA VAL A 24 -5.78 0.21 -4.91
C VAL A 24 -6.24 -0.68 -3.77
N GLU A 25 -6.93 -1.76 -4.11
CA GLU A 25 -7.42 -2.74 -3.15
C GLU A 25 -6.72 -4.08 -3.36
N GLY A 26 -6.55 -4.81 -2.27
CA GLY A 26 -6.05 -6.16 -2.31
C GLY A 26 -6.65 -7.01 -1.21
N ARG A 27 -6.64 -8.32 -1.47
CA ARG A 27 -7.06 -9.35 -0.52
C ARG A 27 -6.02 -10.46 -0.51
N LEU A 28 -5.72 -10.96 0.68
CA LEU A 28 -4.82 -12.08 0.90
C LEU A 28 -5.47 -13.05 1.88
N GLU A 29 -5.43 -14.34 1.57
CA GLU A 29 -5.77 -15.40 2.52
C GLU A 29 -4.55 -16.30 2.67
N PHE A 30 -4.05 -16.44 3.90
CA PHE A 30 -2.81 -17.18 4.15
C PHE A 30 -2.76 -17.70 5.60
N GLU A 31 -2.17 -18.88 5.78
CA GLU A 31 -1.90 -19.48 7.10
C GLU A 31 -0.58 -18.93 7.66
N PHE A 32 -0.66 -17.84 8.40
CA PHE A 32 0.50 -17.24 9.04
C PHE A 32 0.90 -18.01 10.30
N PRO A 33 2.20 -18.08 10.63
CA PRO A 33 2.63 -18.43 11.98
C PRO A 33 2.04 -17.47 13.00
N VAL A 34 1.82 -17.96 14.22
CA VAL A 34 1.37 -17.13 15.36
C VAL A 34 2.37 -15.99 15.58
N GLY A 35 1.87 -14.77 15.71
CA GLY A 35 2.72 -13.60 15.91
C GLY A 35 2.08 -12.29 15.45
N SER A 36 2.80 -11.20 15.69
CA SER A 36 2.42 -9.84 15.29
C SER A 36 3.06 -9.50 13.94
N TYR A 37 2.30 -8.80 13.10
CA TYR A 37 2.73 -8.43 11.76
C TYR A 37 2.29 -7.01 11.41
N SER A 38 3.01 -6.41 10.47
CA SER A 38 2.65 -5.15 9.82
C SER A 38 2.55 -5.34 8.32
N LEU A 39 1.55 -4.70 7.70
CA LEU A 39 1.37 -4.67 6.24
C LEU A 39 1.80 -3.32 5.67
N PHE A 40 2.50 -3.33 4.53
CA PHE A 40 3.01 -2.15 3.85
C PHE A 40 2.74 -2.21 2.34
N PHE A 41 2.38 -1.07 1.74
CA PHE A 41 2.55 -0.88 0.30
C PHE A 41 3.97 -0.39 -0.01
N ARG A 42 4.59 -0.91 -1.07
CA ARG A 42 5.81 -0.35 -1.66
C ARG A 42 5.45 0.58 -2.81
N LEU A 43 5.63 1.87 -2.59
CA LEU A 43 5.20 2.94 -3.49
C LEU A 43 6.37 3.85 -3.85
N GLN A 44 6.30 4.47 -5.01
CA GLN A 44 7.21 5.55 -5.42
C GLN A 44 6.42 6.64 -6.11
N LEU A 45 6.73 7.88 -5.78
CA LEU A 45 6.19 9.05 -6.46
C LEU A 45 7.26 9.66 -7.37
N GLY A 46 7.02 9.67 -8.67
CA GLY A 46 7.93 10.18 -9.70
C GLY A 46 9.18 9.34 -9.90
N GLU A 47 9.04 8.19 -10.56
CA GLU A 47 10.14 7.25 -10.86
C GLU A 47 11.27 7.87 -11.69
N LYS A 48 10.96 8.80 -12.60
CA LYS A 48 11.94 9.47 -13.47
C LYS A 48 11.86 10.98 -13.29
N LYS A 49 13.00 11.67 -13.43
CA LYS A 49 13.11 13.14 -13.36
C LYS A 49 12.18 13.91 -14.31
N ASN A 50 11.62 13.25 -15.33
CA ASN A 50 10.74 13.85 -16.34
C ASN A 50 9.25 13.46 -16.16
N ILE A 51 8.90 12.73 -15.11
CA ILE A 51 7.49 12.40 -14.81
C ILE A 51 6.87 13.54 -14.00
N HIS A 52 5.79 14.11 -14.50
CA HIS A 52 5.01 15.10 -13.76
C HIS A 52 4.25 14.44 -12.61
N ILE A 53 4.60 14.85 -11.40
CA ILE A 53 3.85 14.55 -10.18
C ILE A 53 2.82 15.66 -10.00
N HIS A 54 1.58 15.29 -9.71
CA HIS A 54 0.50 16.27 -9.54
C HIS A 54 -0.58 15.73 -8.60
N GLY A 55 -1.17 16.59 -7.77
CA GLY A 55 -2.40 16.35 -7.01
C GLY A 55 -2.30 15.50 -5.73
N TRP A 56 -1.10 15.05 -5.34
CA TRP A 56 -0.91 14.16 -4.18
C TRP A 56 -0.80 14.88 -2.83
N ASP A 57 -0.50 16.17 -2.85
CA ASP A 57 -0.31 17.06 -1.70
C ASP A 57 -1.60 17.77 -1.26
N VAL A 58 -2.68 17.67 -2.05
CA VAL A 58 -3.96 18.35 -1.79
C VAL A 58 -4.74 17.72 -0.62
N LYS A 59 -4.73 16.39 -0.53
CA LYS A 59 -5.40 15.62 0.54
C LYS A 59 -4.52 14.46 0.99
N PRO A 60 -4.67 13.95 2.22
CA PRO A 60 -3.94 12.75 2.61
C PRO A 60 -4.48 11.51 1.87
N VAL A 61 -3.58 10.61 1.53
CA VAL A 61 -3.90 9.24 1.13
C VAL A 61 -4.38 8.48 2.36
N THR A 62 -5.48 7.77 2.23
CA THR A 62 -6.04 6.89 3.27
C THR A 62 -5.57 5.46 3.03
N PHE A 63 -5.11 4.80 4.09
CA PHE A 63 -4.79 3.39 4.11
C PHE A 63 -5.73 2.66 5.05
N GLN A 64 -6.16 1.46 4.69
CA GLN A 64 -7.03 0.62 5.52
C GLN A 64 -6.55 -0.82 5.52
N LEU A 65 -6.71 -1.49 6.66
CA LEU A 65 -6.47 -2.92 6.84
C LEU A 65 -7.59 -3.52 7.69
N GLU A 66 -8.14 -4.63 7.22
CA GLU A 66 -9.05 -5.51 7.97
C GLU A 66 -8.41 -6.91 8.05
N SER A 67 -8.44 -7.53 9.23
CA SER A 67 -7.90 -8.87 9.47
C SER A 67 -8.88 -9.76 10.25
N SER A 68 -9.14 -10.97 9.76
CA SER A 68 -10.09 -11.91 10.39
C SER A 68 -9.56 -12.59 11.66
N ASN A 69 -8.27 -12.95 11.70
CA ASN A 69 -7.69 -13.75 12.79
C ASN A 69 -7.43 -12.89 14.06
N SER A 70 -7.41 -11.57 13.93
CA SER A 70 -7.26 -10.62 15.05
C SER A 70 -8.59 -10.13 15.61
N GLY A 71 -9.66 -10.95 15.56
CA GLY A 71 -10.98 -10.55 16.02
C GLY A 71 -11.62 -9.41 15.21
N HIS A 72 -11.43 -9.41 13.87
CA HIS A 72 -11.87 -8.34 12.96
C HIS A 72 -11.24 -6.97 13.26
N ALA A 73 -9.93 -6.97 13.53
CA ALA A 73 -9.20 -5.73 13.72
C ALA A 73 -9.24 -4.89 12.44
N PHE A 74 -9.64 -3.63 12.58
CA PHE A 74 -9.66 -2.63 11.53
C PHE A 74 -8.68 -1.51 11.86
N ALA A 75 -7.73 -1.24 10.97
CA ALA A 75 -6.82 -0.11 11.07
C ALA A 75 -7.10 0.86 9.93
N LYS A 76 -7.07 2.17 10.24
CA LYS A 76 -7.18 3.25 9.25
C LYS A 76 -6.16 4.33 9.58
N SER A 77 -5.41 4.77 8.58
CA SER A 77 -4.44 5.85 8.72
C SER A 77 -4.43 6.76 7.51
N GLN A 78 -3.95 7.99 7.69
CA GLN A 78 -3.91 9.00 6.64
C GLN A 78 -2.54 9.67 6.59
N ARG A 79 -1.97 9.80 5.38
CA ARG A 79 -0.62 10.34 5.17
C ARG A 79 -0.58 11.20 3.92
N PHE A 80 0.20 12.28 3.93
CA PHE A 80 0.56 12.98 2.71
C PHE A 80 1.72 12.28 2.00
N PHE A 81 1.69 12.26 0.67
CA PHE A 81 2.78 11.77 -0.15
C PHE A 81 3.65 12.95 -0.59
N ASN A 82 4.66 13.25 0.21
CA ASN A 82 5.55 14.40 0.05
C ASN A 82 6.98 14.01 -0.38
N HIS A 83 7.30 12.72 -0.45
CA HIS A 83 8.63 12.23 -0.81
C HIS A 83 8.66 11.72 -2.25
N GLN A 84 9.54 12.31 -3.06
CA GLN A 84 9.65 12.02 -4.50
C GLN A 84 10.91 11.21 -4.83
N GLY A 85 10.87 10.44 -5.92
CA GLY A 85 12.02 9.77 -6.52
C GLY A 85 12.55 8.55 -5.78
N LYS A 86 11.96 8.17 -4.62
CA LYS A 86 12.40 7.01 -3.83
C LYS A 86 11.26 6.01 -3.65
N TRP A 87 11.60 4.73 -3.72
CA TRP A 87 10.73 3.66 -3.27
C TRP A 87 10.66 3.66 -1.75
N LEU A 88 9.45 3.74 -1.20
CA LEU A 88 9.18 3.77 0.23
C LEU A 88 8.16 2.72 0.61
N TYR A 89 8.28 2.22 1.84
CA TYR A 89 7.31 1.34 2.46
C TYR A 89 6.31 2.17 3.25
N HIS A 90 5.08 2.25 2.75
CA HIS A 90 3.98 2.93 3.41
C HIS A 90 3.19 1.93 4.25
N HIS A 91 3.32 2.06 5.57
CA HIS A 91 2.62 1.21 6.54
C HIS A 91 1.11 1.37 6.42
N VAL A 92 0.37 0.28 6.37
CA VAL A 92 -1.09 0.27 6.22
C VAL A 92 -1.75 0.05 7.57
N GLY A 93 -1.27 -0.95 8.31
CA GLY A 93 -1.78 -1.34 9.61
C GLY A 93 -1.05 -2.57 10.15
N ASP A 94 -1.30 -2.84 11.43
CA ASP A 94 -0.80 -4.01 12.14
C ASP A 94 -1.91 -5.03 12.33
N PHE A 95 -1.55 -6.30 12.37
CA PHE A 95 -2.46 -7.39 12.67
C PHE A 95 -1.78 -8.49 13.49
N LEU A 96 -2.59 -9.22 14.24
CA LEU A 96 -2.16 -10.29 15.13
C LEU A 96 -2.73 -11.62 14.64
N VAL A 97 -1.90 -12.65 14.66
CA VAL A 97 -2.29 -14.02 14.32
C VAL A 97 -2.28 -14.83 15.60
N HIS A 98 -3.47 -15.22 16.07
CA HIS A 98 -3.63 -15.99 17.31
C HIS A 98 -3.56 -17.49 17.08
N ASN A 99 -3.96 -17.95 15.90
CA ASN A 99 -3.96 -19.36 15.56
C ASN A 99 -3.43 -19.56 14.13
N SER A 100 -2.34 -20.31 14.00
CA SER A 100 -1.72 -20.64 12.72
C SER A 100 -2.44 -21.71 11.92
N THR A 101 -3.39 -22.44 12.51
CA THR A 101 -4.19 -23.45 11.79
C THR A 101 -5.41 -22.87 11.08
N ILE A 102 -5.64 -21.56 11.21
CA ILE A 102 -6.76 -20.85 10.58
C ILE A 102 -6.16 -19.80 9.64
N ALA A 103 -6.56 -19.86 8.37
CA ALA A 103 -6.17 -18.86 7.39
C ALA A 103 -6.59 -17.46 7.86
N THR A 104 -5.64 -16.53 7.83
CA THR A 104 -5.89 -15.11 8.09
C THR A 104 -6.28 -14.46 6.77
N SER A 105 -7.50 -13.92 6.71
CA SER A 105 -7.97 -13.09 5.61
C SER A 105 -7.60 -11.65 5.92
N LEU A 106 -6.79 -11.04 5.05
CA LEU A 106 -6.47 -9.62 5.04
C LEU A 106 -7.19 -8.96 3.88
N LYS A 107 -7.87 -7.84 4.15
CA LYS A 107 -8.31 -6.89 3.11
C LYS A 107 -7.61 -5.57 3.38
N PHE A 108 -7.06 -4.97 2.34
CA PHE A 108 -6.32 -3.73 2.50
C PHE A 108 -6.53 -2.80 1.32
N SER A 109 -6.44 -1.51 1.57
CA SER A 109 -6.59 -0.50 0.53
C SER A 109 -5.69 0.70 0.72
N MET A 110 -5.41 1.37 -0.40
CA MET A 110 -4.86 2.72 -0.50
C MET A 110 -5.81 3.55 -1.35
N THR A 111 -6.38 4.60 -0.78
CA THR A 111 -7.40 5.41 -1.44
C THR A 111 -7.13 6.90 -1.26
N GLN A 112 -7.19 7.67 -2.35
CA GLN A 112 -7.23 9.13 -2.32
C GLN A 112 -8.29 9.61 -3.31
N ILE A 113 -9.46 9.94 -2.78
CA ILE A 113 -10.57 10.49 -3.56
C ILE A 113 -10.49 12.01 -3.46
N ASP A 114 -10.05 12.63 -4.54
CA ASP A 114 -10.09 14.08 -4.69
C ASP A 114 -10.41 14.46 -6.12
N CYS A 115 -11.68 14.74 -6.39
CA CYS A 115 -12.17 15.13 -7.71
C CYS A 115 -11.88 16.59 -8.07
N THR A 116 -11.07 17.31 -7.29
CA THR A 116 -10.69 18.71 -7.59
C THR A 116 -9.39 18.81 -8.37
N HIS A 117 -8.49 17.84 -8.22
CA HIS A 117 -7.20 17.80 -8.91
C HIS A 117 -6.89 16.40 -9.45
N THR A 118 -6.37 16.34 -10.66
CA THR A 118 -5.90 15.09 -11.27
C THR A 118 -4.66 14.57 -10.55
N LYS A 119 -4.48 13.25 -10.50
CA LYS A 119 -3.34 12.57 -9.84
C LYS A 119 -2.46 11.92 -10.89
N ALA A 120 -1.16 12.15 -10.81
CA ALA A 120 -0.19 11.60 -11.74
C ALA A 120 1.13 11.22 -11.03
N GLY A 121 1.86 10.28 -11.62
CA GLY A 121 3.25 9.97 -11.22
C GLY A 121 3.39 8.96 -10.09
N LEU A 122 2.32 8.28 -9.68
CA LEU A 122 2.42 7.17 -8.71
C LEU A 122 2.82 5.87 -9.41
N CYS A 123 3.83 5.22 -8.85
CA CYS A 123 4.20 3.84 -9.11
C CYS A 123 3.81 2.97 -7.91
N VAL A 124 3.12 1.87 -8.19
CA VAL A 124 2.78 0.83 -7.21
C VAL A 124 3.51 -0.46 -7.61
N ASP A 125 4.35 -0.96 -6.71
CA ASP A 125 5.08 -2.22 -6.92
C ASP A 125 4.32 -3.39 -6.28
N SER A 126 4.40 -3.49 -4.96
CA SER A 126 3.96 -4.68 -4.23
C SER A 126 3.54 -4.38 -2.80
N VAL A 127 2.94 -5.38 -2.17
CA VAL A 127 2.56 -5.36 -0.76
C VAL A 127 3.47 -6.30 0.02
N PHE A 128 3.91 -5.86 1.19
CA PHE A 128 4.79 -6.60 2.08
C PHE A 128 4.10 -6.83 3.41
N VAL A 129 4.26 -8.04 3.93
CA VAL A 129 3.92 -8.38 5.31
C VAL A 129 5.23 -8.68 6.02
N PHE A 130 5.51 -7.95 7.09
CA PHE A 130 6.69 -8.16 7.92
C PHE A 130 6.27 -8.57 9.33
N PRO A 131 6.93 -9.58 9.94
CA PRO A 131 6.77 -9.83 11.36
C PRO A 131 7.25 -8.61 12.14
N THR A 132 6.47 -8.18 13.13
CA THR A 132 6.88 -7.16 14.09
C THR A 132 7.42 -7.84 15.32
N ASN A 133 8.71 -7.64 15.60
CA ASN A 133 9.34 -8.25 16.76
C ASN A 133 8.64 -7.77 18.04
N HIS A 134 7.91 -8.68 18.69
CA HIS A 134 7.91 -8.77 20.14
C HIS A 134 8.75 -9.98 20.51
N LEU A 135 9.80 -9.73 21.31
CA LEU A 135 10.57 -10.75 22.01
C LEU A 135 9.66 -11.66 22.85
#